data_AF-A0A3N5Q111-F1
#
_entry.id   AF-A0A3N5Q111-F1
#
_cell.length_a   1.000
_cell.length_b   1.000
_cell.length_c   1.000
_cell.angle_alpha   90.00
_cell.angle_beta   90.00
_cell.angle_gamma   90.00
#
_symmetry.space_group_name_H-M   'P 1'
#
loop_
_entity.id
_entity.type
_entity.pdbx_description
1 polymer ?
#
loop_
_entity_poly.entity_id
_entity_poly.type
_entity_poly.pdbx_seq_one_letter_code
_entity_poly.pdbx_strand_id
1 'polypeptide(L)'
;MGKRAGSLCILLLTAILVFLTGGCTFTHTLHAEPSYDKLPSIEKIPITAGVYYSPQFRAYSHTRIFGPHKYVAPIGADSVVIFNKILPLVFGKVTPVNSLPPYRANAPNVDLVLEPAIEHFNFLLGMDSLSEDKSIVYRFTLYDLDGSPIDSWAIRGQPENESRWTTPFGHLDDDVEDAIVKFMNRFSGEEPIRTKISQSLQKDHKKQLTQTRSLQEAIVTATPVLENIKVGDETKVLNDYGVVVIDLVIENVSDKSLTADVSTFRLSISEGNKIAPSDTSALFSRLEKRSYSGDVTSFFLGPIISTAVVIAEDVHKDTIQKDIKAQLDQKLMVSNISLAPGQKVSGLLLFVPPIEMGSFSKAKLSLWLKDESQYQLQRIVDLDNIGYKSIKLTPSN
;
A
#
# COMPACT_ATOMS: atom_id res chain seq x y z
N MET A 1 4.84 -33.88 59.14
CA MET A 1 5.71 -33.27 58.10
C MET A 1 5.42 -33.75 56.66
N GLY A 2 4.38 -34.54 56.37
CA GLY A 2 4.14 -35.09 55.02
C GLY A 2 3.34 -34.23 54.01
N LYS A 3 2.63 -33.16 54.44
CA LYS A 3 1.74 -32.40 53.54
C LYS A 3 2.46 -31.34 52.67
N ARG A 4 3.68 -30.93 53.03
CA ARG A 4 4.44 -29.90 52.27
C ARG A 4 5.16 -30.46 51.04
N ALA A 5 5.50 -31.75 51.04
CA ALA A 5 6.19 -32.40 49.91
C ALA A 5 5.27 -32.63 48.70
N GLY A 6 3.99 -32.98 48.92
CA GLY A 6 3.03 -33.19 47.83
C GLY A 6 2.64 -31.90 47.09
N SER A 7 2.53 -30.78 47.81
CA SER A 7 2.17 -29.49 47.21
C SER A 7 3.27 -28.93 46.31
N LEU A 8 4.55 -29.18 46.64
CA LEU A 8 5.68 -28.73 45.83
C LEU A 8 5.76 -29.51 44.51
N CYS A 9 5.49 -30.82 44.56
CA CYS A 9 5.53 -31.70 43.37
C CYS A 9 4.42 -31.35 42.37
N ILE A 10 3.21 -31.05 42.85
CA ILE A 10 2.09 -30.61 42.00
C ILE A 10 2.42 -29.27 41.33
N LEU A 11 2.94 -28.28 42.07
CA LEU A 11 3.33 -26.99 41.49
C LEU A 11 4.41 -27.13 40.41
N LEU A 12 5.39 -28.01 40.61
CA LEU A 12 6.46 -28.27 39.65
C LEU A 12 5.95 -28.97 38.38
N LEU A 13 5.05 -29.95 38.53
CA LEU A 13 4.40 -30.62 37.40
C LEU A 13 3.51 -29.66 36.60
N THR A 14 2.79 -28.77 37.29
CA THR A 14 1.95 -27.75 36.64
C THR A 14 2.82 -26.74 35.90
N ALA A 15 3.94 -26.30 36.49
CA ALA A 15 4.87 -25.38 35.85
C ALA A 15 5.57 -25.99 34.62
N ILE A 16 5.95 -27.28 34.68
CA ILE A 16 6.53 -28.01 33.53
C ILE A 16 5.49 -28.19 32.43
N LEU A 17 4.24 -28.51 32.78
CA LEU A 17 3.16 -28.63 31.80
C LEU A 17 2.89 -27.30 31.11
N VAL A 18 2.85 -26.19 31.86
CA VAL A 18 2.67 -24.82 31.33
C VAL A 18 3.85 -24.40 30.43
N PHE A 19 5.09 -24.81 30.75
CA PHE A 19 6.24 -24.55 29.88
C PHE A 19 6.23 -25.40 28.60
N LEU A 20 5.74 -26.64 28.66
CA LEU A 20 5.57 -27.51 27.49
C LEU A 20 4.39 -27.08 26.61
N THR A 21 3.47 -26.25 27.13
CA THR A 21 2.34 -25.69 26.37
C THR A 21 2.67 -24.39 25.63
N GLY A 22 3.92 -23.91 25.66
CA GLY A 22 4.37 -22.81 24.81
C GLY A 22 4.41 -23.25 23.34
N GLY A 23 3.28 -23.17 22.64
CA GLY A 23 3.19 -23.47 21.22
C GLY A 23 4.17 -22.60 20.43
N CYS A 24 5.09 -23.23 19.72
CA CYS A 24 5.98 -22.53 18.80
C CYS A 24 5.18 -22.15 17.55
N THR A 25 4.81 -20.89 17.39
CA THR A 25 4.34 -20.39 16.09
C THR A 25 5.52 -20.34 15.13
N PHE A 26 5.41 -21.08 14.04
CA PHE A 26 6.43 -21.10 13.00
C PHE A 26 6.23 -19.91 12.08
N THR A 27 7.11 -18.93 12.19
CA THR A 27 7.13 -17.79 11.27
C THR A 27 7.99 -18.11 10.06
N HIS A 28 7.38 -18.14 8.89
CA HIS A 28 8.04 -18.27 7.60
C HIS A 28 8.15 -16.88 6.96
N THR A 29 9.36 -16.47 6.59
CA THR A 29 9.55 -15.23 5.84
C THR A 29 9.69 -15.57 4.37
N LEU A 30 8.82 -14.99 3.53
CA LEU A 30 8.75 -15.22 2.09
C LEU A 30 9.43 -14.06 1.38
N HIS A 31 10.68 -14.25 0.94
CA HIS A 31 11.39 -13.24 0.16
C HIS A 31 11.11 -13.40 -1.32
N ALA A 32 10.92 -12.29 -2.03
CA ALA A 32 10.86 -12.26 -3.49
C ALA A 32 12.27 -12.23 -4.09
N GLU A 33 12.60 -13.25 -4.88
CA GLU A 33 13.90 -13.44 -5.53
C GLU A 33 13.72 -13.73 -7.04
N PRO A 34 13.18 -12.76 -7.82
CA PRO A 34 12.91 -12.97 -9.23
C PRO A 34 14.19 -13.23 -10.04
N SER A 35 14.08 -14.01 -11.11
CA SER A 35 15.18 -14.15 -12.07
C SER A 35 15.30 -12.89 -12.94
N TYR A 36 16.53 -12.54 -13.31
CA TYR A 36 16.82 -11.43 -14.21
C TYR A 36 17.26 -11.88 -15.61
N ASP A 37 17.28 -13.19 -15.86
CA ASP A 37 17.83 -13.75 -17.11
C ASP A 37 16.95 -13.46 -18.33
N LYS A 38 15.66 -13.18 -18.11
CA LYS A 38 14.66 -12.93 -19.15
C LYS A 38 14.31 -11.45 -19.31
N LEU A 39 15.07 -10.55 -18.69
CA LEU A 39 14.77 -9.12 -18.81
C LEU A 39 14.94 -8.64 -20.26
N PRO A 40 14.00 -7.82 -20.77
CA PRO A 40 14.12 -7.26 -22.11
C PRO A 40 15.33 -6.32 -22.17
N SER A 41 16.08 -6.41 -23.27
CA SER A 41 17.14 -5.43 -23.55
C SER A 41 16.50 -4.12 -24.00
N ILE A 42 16.68 -3.06 -23.22
CA ILE A 42 16.16 -1.72 -23.51
C ILE A 42 17.30 -0.70 -23.66
N GLU A 43 17.13 0.27 -24.56
CA GLU A 43 18.04 1.41 -24.63
C GLU A 43 17.82 2.31 -23.42
N LYS A 44 18.89 2.71 -22.72
CA LYS A 44 18.75 3.57 -21.53
C LYS A 44 18.25 4.96 -21.91
N ILE A 45 17.43 5.56 -21.07
CA ILE A 45 17.10 6.98 -21.16
C ILE A 45 18.27 7.76 -20.56
N PRO A 46 18.92 8.68 -21.31
CA PRO A 46 20.16 9.33 -20.90
C PRO A 46 19.93 10.48 -19.91
N ILE A 47 19.25 10.19 -18.80
CA ILE A 47 18.95 11.13 -17.72
C ILE A 47 19.42 10.57 -16.37
N THR A 48 19.54 11.45 -15.38
CA THR A 48 19.70 11.08 -13.98
C THR A 48 18.34 11.05 -13.30
N ALA A 49 17.78 9.85 -13.11
CA ALA A 49 16.53 9.68 -12.39
C ALA A 49 16.78 9.65 -10.87
N GLY A 50 16.03 10.47 -10.14
CA GLY A 50 15.83 10.29 -8.72
C GLY A 50 14.89 9.11 -8.45
N VAL A 51 15.14 8.32 -7.41
CA VAL A 51 14.16 7.33 -6.93
C VAL A 51 13.82 7.60 -5.48
N TYR A 52 12.53 7.81 -5.20
CA TYR A 52 12.03 8.00 -3.84
C TYR A 52 11.23 6.77 -3.41
N TYR A 53 11.78 6.01 -2.45
CA TYR A 53 11.07 4.92 -1.81
C TYR A 53 10.38 5.44 -0.53
N SER A 54 9.06 5.61 -0.58
CA SER A 54 8.31 6.09 0.58
C SER A 54 8.48 5.15 1.79
N PRO A 55 8.39 5.65 3.04
CA PRO A 55 8.38 4.80 4.22
C PRO A 55 7.31 3.69 4.14
N GLN A 56 6.12 4.01 3.60
CA GLN A 56 5.05 3.05 3.38
C GLN A 56 5.45 1.94 2.41
N PHE A 57 6.10 2.29 1.30
CA PHE A 57 6.60 1.32 0.33
C PHE A 57 7.66 0.42 0.94
N ARG A 58 8.68 0.99 1.60
CA ARG A 58 9.80 0.23 2.21
C ARG A 58 9.36 -0.71 3.32
N ALA A 59 8.40 -0.27 4.13
CA ALA A 59 7.88 -1.04 5.26
C ALA A 59 6.70 -1.95 4.89
N TYR A 60 6.29 -1.98 3.61
CA TYR A 60 5.16 -2.81 3.21
C TYR A 60 5.48 -4.28 3.47
N SER A 61 4.67 -4.91 4.30
CA SER A 61 4.74 -6.33 4.59
C SER A 61 3.35 -6.90 4.70
N HIS A 62 3.12 -7.96 3.94
CA HIS A 62 1.90 -8.73 3.95
C HIS A 62 2.10 -9.96 4.81
N THR A 63 1.10 -10.28 5.63
CA THR A 63 1.19 -11.42 6.56
C THR A 63 -0.07 -12.23 6.42
N ARG A 64 0.08 -13.53 6.16
CA ARG A 64 -1.02 -14.49 6.19
C ARG A 64 -0.77 -15.51 7.28
N ILE A 65 -1.84 -15.94 7.93
CA ILE A 65 -1.78 -16.97 8.97
C ILE A 65 -2.54 -18.17 8.45
N PHE A 66 -1.93 -19.34 8.53
CA PHE A 66 -2.53 -20.58 8.09
C PHE A 66 -2.21 -21.69 9.10
N GLY A 67 -3.21 -22.10 9.88
CA GLY A 67 -3.01 -22.99 11.03
C GLY A 67 -1.96 -22.42 12.01
N PRO A 68 -0.96 -23.21 12.45
CA PRO A 68 0.08 -22.74 13.38
C PRO A 68 1.20 -21.94 12.69
N HIS A 69 1.08 -21.68 11.39
CA HIS A 69 2.11 -21.04 10.57
C HIS A 69 1.76 -19.59 10.28
N LYS A 70 2.75 -18.71 10.44
CA LYS A 70 2.67 -17.30 10.07
C LYS A 70 3.59 -17.05 8.88
N TYR A 71 3.03 -16.69 7.73
CA TYR A 71 3.77 -16.36 6.53
C TYR A 71 3.88 -14.85 6.41
N VAL A 72 5.10 -14.32 6.39
CA VAL A 72 5.39 -12.89 6.30
C VAL A 72 6.15 -12.63 5.01
N ALA A 73 5.55 -11.90 4.08
CA ALA A 73 6.22 -11.41 2.89
C ALA A 73 6.64 -9.94 3.12
N PRO A 74 7.92 -9.63 3.34
CA PRO A 74 8.41 -8.26 3.46
C PRO A 74 8.58 -7.61 2.09
N ILE A 75 7.57 -7.74 1.24
CA ILE A 75 7.64 -7.43 -0.20
C ILE A 75 8.12 -6.01 -0.46
N GLY A 76 7.81 -5.03 0.40
CA GLY A 76 8.33 -3.67 0.28
C GLY A 76 9.86 -3.58 0.30
N ALA A 77 10.51 -4.27 1.24
CA ALA A 77 11.96 -4.30 1.34
C ALA A 77 12.58 -5.05 0.15
N ASP A 78 11.98 -6.16 -0.26
CA ASP A 78 12.43 -6.94 -1.42
C ASP A 78 12.31 -6.11 -2.71
N SER A 79 11.18 -5.40 -2.91
CA SER A 79 10.97 -4.51 -4.06
C SER A 79 12.01 -3.39 -4.13
N VAL A 80 12.48 -2.84 -3.01
CA VAL A 80 13.58 -1.85 -3.02
C VAL A 80 14.85 -2.47 -3.59
N VAL A 81 15.22 -3.67 -3.14
CA VAL A 81 16.41 -4.39 -3.63
C VAL A 81 16.28 -4.66 -5.13
N ILE A 82 15.10 -5.10 -5.56
CA ILE A 82 14.78 -5.40 -6.96
C ILE A 82 14.86 -4.12 -7.82
N PHE A 83 14.20 -3.03 -7.41
CA PHE A 83 14.20 -1.78 -8.16
C PHE A 83 15.58 -1.13 -8.23
N ASN A 84 16.40 -1.25 -7.19
CA ASN A 84 17.79 -0.79 -7.24
C ASN A 84 18.63 -1.53 -8.29
N LYS A 85 18.28 -2.77 -8.63
CA LYS A 85 18.93 -3.53 -9.71
C LYS A 85 18.41 -3.17 -11.09
N ILE A 86 17.09 -2.99 -11.24
CA ILE A 86 16.48 -2.81 -12.57
C ILE A 86 16.47 -1.36 -13.06
N LEU A 87 16.35 -0.36 -12.18
CA LEU A 87 16.28 1.05 -12.60
C LEU A 87 17.56 1.52 -13.33
N PRO A 88 18.78 1.09 -12.95
CA PRO A 88 19.99 1.37 -13.72
C PRO A 88 20.02 0.74 -15.12
N LEU A 89 19.14 -0.21 -15.43
CA LEU A 89 18.97 -0.75 -16.78
C LEU A 89 18.05 0.13 -17.64
N VAL A 90 17.18 0.94 -17.01
CA VAL A 90 16.25 1.86 -17.68
C VAL A 90 16.86 3.25 -17.85
N PHE A 91 17.53 3.77 -16.83
CA PHE A 91 18.05 5.14 -16.79
C PHE A 91 19.57 5.18 -16.84
N GLY A 92 20.12 6.26 -17.41
CA GLY A 92 21.57 6.48 -17.48
C GLY A 92 22.22 6.53 -16.11
N LYS A 93 21.57 7.17 -15.14
CA LYS A 93 21.96 7.18 -13.72
C LYS A 93 20.73 7.16 -12.83
N VAL A 94 20.82 6.49 -11.69
CA VAL A 94 19.78 6.47 -10.66
C VAL A 94 20.38 6.97 -9.35
N THR A 95 19.70 7.91 -8.69
CA THR A 95 20.12 8.47 -7.40
C THR A 95 18.98 8.35 -6.40
N PRO A 96 19.19 7.75 -5.21
CA PRO A 96 18.14 7.72 -4.19
C PRO A 96 17.84 9.14 -3.70
N VAL A 97 16.56 9.42 -3.51
CA VAL A 97 16.04 10.67 -2.95
C VAL A 97 15.35 10.32 -1.63
N ASN A 98 15.65 11.08 -0.57
CA ASN A 98 15.16 10.77 0.79
C ASN A 98 13.93 11.58 1.21
N SER A 99 13.52 12.54 0.39
CA SER A 99 12.42 13.46 0.72
C SER A 99 11.52 13.70 -0.47
N LEU A 100 10.25 13.87 -0.18
CA LEU A 100 9.22 14.30 -1.13
C LEU A 100 9.41 15.75 -1.59
N PRO A 101 8.63 16.25 -2.56
CA PRO A 101 8.85 17.57 -3.14
C PRO A 101 8.79 18.70 -2.11
N PRO A 102 9.49 19.83 -2.36
CA PRO A 102 10.19 20.15 -3.60
C PRO A 102 11.54 19.43 -3.72
N TYR A 103 11.76 18.74 -4.85
CA TYR A 103 12.97 17.93 -5.05
C TYR A 103 14.19 18.78 -5.40
N ARG A 104 13.99 19.95 -6.01
CA ARG A 104 15.09 20.89 -6.37
C ARG A 104 16.02 21.21 -5.20
N ALA A 105 15.49 21.31 -3.99
CA ALA A 105 16.29 21.65 -2.80
C ALA A 105 17.07 20.44 -2.25
N ASN A 106 16.52 19.23 -2.39
CA ASN A 106 17.00 18.04 -1.69
C ASN A 106 17.69 17.02 -2.61
N ALA A 107 17.60 17.20 -3.93
CA ALA A 107 18.20 16.35 -4.95
C ALA A 107 18.71 17.18 -6.16
N PRO A 108 19.73 18.05 -5.99
CA PRO A 108 20.11 19.04 -6.99
C PRO A 108 20.71 18.50 -8.31
N ASN A 109 20.79 17.18 -8.49
CA ASN A 109 21.42 16.55 -9.66
C ASN A 109 20.54 15.47 -10.31
N VAL A 110 19.22 15.55 -10.14
CA VAL A 110 18.28 14.65 -10.80
C VAL A 110 17.42 15.43 -11.77
N ASP A 111 17.03 14.80 -12.87
CA ASP A 111 16.21 15.40 -13.93
C ASP A 111 14.70 15.18 -13.65
N LEU A 112 14.36 14.12 -12.94
CA LEU A 112 13.01 13.76 -12.50
C LEU A 112 13.08 12.83 -11.28
N VAL A 113 11.94 12.56 -10.64
CA VAL A 113 11.86 11.59 -9.54
C VAL A 113 10.81 10.52 -9.84
N LEU A 114 11.19 9.25 -9.74
CA LEU A 114 10.31 8.10 -9.79
C LEU A 114 9.95 7.66 -8.36
N GLU A 115 8.66 7.54 -8.07
CA GLU A 115 8.13 6.98 -6.82
C GLU A 115 7.36 5.69 -7.14
N PRO A 116 7.85 4.51 -6.72
CA PRO A 116 7.05 3.30 -6.72
C PRO A 116 6.17 3.22 -5.45
N ALA A 117 4.99 2.64 -5.61
CA ALA A 117 4.09 2.27 -4.53
C ALA A 117 3.54 0.85 -4.78
N ILE A 118 3.20 0.13 -3.71
CA ILE A 118 2.48 -1.14 -3.80
C ILE A 118 1.01 -0.82 -3.59
N GLU A 119 0.20 -1.03 -4.62
CA GLU A 119 -1.25 -0.82 -4.53
C GLU A 119 -1.94 -2.05 -3.97
N HIS A 120 -1.53 -3.21 -4.46
CA HIS A 120 -2.12 -4.50 -4.12
C HIS A 120 -1.01 -5.54 -4.03
N PHE A 121 -1.15 -6.44 -3.07
CA PHE A 121 -0.33 -7.63 -2.99
C PHE A 121 -1.10 -8.73 -2.27
N ASN A 122 -1.24 -9.85 -2.95
CA ASN A 122 -1.73 -11.09 -2.37
C ASN A 122 -0.98 -12.27 -3.00
N PHE A 123 -0.72 -13.30 -2.20
CA PHE A 123 -0.03 -14.51 -2.64
C PHE A 123 -0.81 -15.74 -2.19
N LEU A 124 -0.73 -16.83 -2.96
CA LEU A 124 -1.39 -18.08 -2.62
C LEU A 124 -0.55 -18.90 -1.64
N LEU A 125 -1.23 -19.49 -0.68
CA LEU A 125 -0.81 -20.64 0.10
C LEU A 125 -1.48 -21.87 -0.50
N GLY A 126 -0.80 -23.03 -0.51
CA GLY A 126 -1.16 -24.19 -1.33
C GLY A 126 -2.54 -24.83 -1.09
N MET A 127 -3.38 -24.28 -0.22
CA MET A 127 -4.77 -24.71 0.02
C MET A 127 -5.80 -23.64 -0.35
N ASP A 128 -5.38 -22.45 -0.77
CA ASP A 128 -6.30 -21.40 -1.18
C ASP A 128 -7.08 -21.80 -2.43
N SER A 129 -8.31 -21.28 -2.52
CA SER A 129 -9.07 -21.39 -3.75
C SER A 129 -8.37 -20.58 -4.86
N LEU A 130 -8.27 -21.14 -6.07
CA LEU A 130 -7.74 -20.44 -7.26
C LEU A 130 -8.54 -19.19 -7.66
N SER A 131 -9.65 -18.90 -6.97
CA SER A 131 -10.49 -17.71 -7.17
C SER A 131 -10.00 -16.47 -6.43
N GLU A 132 -8.96 -16.55 -5.61
CA GLU A 132 -8.37 -15.36 -4.99
C GLU A 132 -7.51 -14.59 -6.01
N ASP A 133 -7.62 -13.26 -6.02
CA ASP A 133 -6.81 -12.34 -6.85
C ASP A 133 -5.33 -12.42 -6.41
N LYS A 134 -4.60 -13.46 -6.83
CA LYS A 134 -3.15 -13.57 -6.62
C LYS A 134 -2.44 -12.63 -7.60
N SER A 135 -1.90 -11.54 -7.08
CA SER A 135 -1.11 -10.64 -7.88
C SER A 135 -0.33 -9.66 -7.02
N ILE A 136 0.68 -9.06 -7.64
CA ILE A 136 1.29 -7.83 -7.16
C ILE A 136 0.94 -6.69 -8.10
N VAL A 137 0.51 -5.55 -7.57
CA VAL A 137 0.27 -4.34 -8.35
C VAL A 137 1.17 -3.23 -7.84
N TYR A 138 2.11 -2.82 -8.68
CA TYR A 138 2.94 -1.64 -8.45
C TYR A 138 2.37 -0.44 -9.17
N ARG A 139 2.27 0.70 -8.50
CA ARG A 139 2.09 2.01 -9.14
C ARG A 139 3.43 2.70 -9.23
N PHE A 140 3.69 3.31 -10.37
CA PHE A 140 4.82 4.19 -10.56
C PHE A 140 4.31 5.59 -10.87
N THR A 141 4.84 6.58 -10.16
CA THR A 141 4.58 7.98 -10.45
C THR A 141 5.91 8.68 -10.77
N LEU A 142 5.95 9.33 -11.93
CA LEU A 142 7.06 10.19 -12.33
C LEU A 142 6.72 11.63 -11.97
N TYR A 143 7.64 12.32 -11.34
CA TYR A 143 7.50 13.72 -10.94
C TYR A 143 8.55 14.60 -11.60
N ASP A 144 8.15 15.84 -11.90
CA ASP A 144 9.09 16.93 -12.13
C ASP A 144 9.76 17.35 -10.80
N LEU A 145 10.75 18.24 -10.87
CA LEU A 145 11.50 18.65 -9.67
C LEU A 145 10.70 19.56 -8.73
N ASP A 146 9.58 20.12 -9.21
CA ASP A 146 8.64 20.90 -8.42
C ASP A 146 7.66 19.98 -7.66
N GLY A 147 7.60 18.70 -8.02
CA GLY A 147 6.71 17.71 -7.42
C GLY A 147 5.39 17.51 -8.14
N SER A 148 5.27 17.99 -9.37
CA SER A 148 4.10 17.78 -10.22
C SER A 148 4.23 16.42 -10.92
N PRO A 149 3.21 15.53 -10.84
CA PRO A 149 3.27 14.22 -11.48
C PRO A 149 3.23 14.31 -13.02
N ILE A 150 4.35 14.02 -13.70
CA ILE A 150 4.45 13.92 -15.15
C ILE A 150 3.57 12.80 -15.69
N ASP A 151 3.69 11.60 -15.10
CA ASP A 151 2.90 10.42 -15.47
C ASP A 151 2.66 9.52 -14.25
N SER A 152 1.58 8.75 -14.27
CA SER A 152 1.28 7.75 -13.24
C SER A 152 0.66 6.52 -13.90
N TRP A 153 1.16 5.33 -13.60
CA TRP A 153 0.63 4.09 -14.18
C TRP A 153 0.80 2.92 -13.21
N ALA A 154 -0.11 1.96 -13.29
CA ALA A 154 -0.07 0.74 -12.52
C ALA A 154 0.37 -0.44 -13.39
N ILE A 155 1.10 -1.38 -12.81
CA ILE A 155 1.54 -2.62 -13.43
C ILE A 155 1.14 -3.76 -12.52
N ARG A 156 0.32 -4.67 -13.05
CA ARG A 156 -0.02 -5.93 -12.40
C ARG A 156 0.93 -7.03 -12.86
N GLY A 157 1.68 -7.57 -11.90
CA GLY A 157 2.39 -8.83 -11.99
C GLY A 157 1.42 -9.99 -11.75
N GLN A 158 1.16 -10.73 -12.82
CA GLN A 158 0.31 -11.92 -12.86
C GLN A 158 0.61 -12.62 -14.19
N PRO A 159 1.50 -13.61 -14.22
CA PRO A 159 1.91 -14.27 -15.46
C PRO A 159 0.75 -15.09 -16.05
N GLU A 160 0.57 -15.02 -17.37
CA GLU A 160 -0.51 -15.76 -18.07
C GLU A 160 -0.33 -17.27 -18.01
N ASN A 161 0.92 -17.74 -17.99
CA ASN A 161 1.28 -19.15 -17.92
C ASN A 161 2.01 -19.42 -16.61
N GLU A 162 1.25 -19.62 -15.54
CA GLU A 162 1.84 -20.03 -14.27
C GLU A 162 2.49 -21.40 -14.40
N SER A 163 3.69 -21.54 -13.82
CA SER A 163 4.30 -22.86 -13.68
C SER A 163 3.44 -23.69 -12.73
N ARG A 164 2.74 -24.68 -13.29
CA ARG A 164 1.76 -25.57 -12.62
C ARG A 164 2.32 -26.40 -11.45
N TRP A 165 3.61 -26.30 -11.18
CA TRP A 165 4.34 -27.08 -10.16
C TRP A 165 5.15 -26.21 -9.18
N THR A 166 4.80 -24.93 -9.03
CA THR A 166 5.52 -24.03 -8.13
C THR A 166 4.97 -24.13 -6.70
N THR A 167 5.88 -24.04 -5.74
CA THR A 167 5.52 -23.85 -4.33
C THR A 167 4.96 -22.42 -4.15
N PRO A 168 4.32 -22.09 -3.02
CA PRO A 168 3.93 -20.71 -2.70
C PRO A 168 5.03 -19.67 -2.93
N PHE A 169 6.30 -20.08 -2.76
CA PHE A 169 7.48 -19.26 -3.01
C PHE A 169 7.68 -18.94 -4.50
N GLY A 170 7.58 -19.93 -5.39
CA GLY A 170 7.77 -19.72 -6.82
C GLY A 170 6.70 -18.80 -7.43
N HIS A 171 5.48 -18.84 -6.89
CA HIS A 171 4.40 -17.94 -7.32
C HIS A 171 4.70 -16.45 -7.03
N LEU A 172 5.35 -16.15 -5.90
CA LEU A 172 5.75 -14.79 -5.56
C LEU A 172 6.81 -14.27 -6.53
N ASP A 173 7.82 -15.09 -6.81
CA ASP A 173 8.90 -14.72 -7.72
C ASP A 173 8.39 -14.48 -9.14
N ASP A 174 7.50 -15.36 -9.62
CA ASP A 174 6.91 -15.27 -10.96
C ASP A 174 6.06 -13.99 -11.12
N ASP A 175 5.25 -13.63 -10.12
CA ASP A 175 4.43 -12.41 -10.15
C ASP A 175 5.30 -11.15 -10.19
N VAL A 176 6.39 -11.15 -9.41
CA VAL A 176 7.32 -10.03 -9.36
C VAL A 176 8.15 -9.95 -10.65
N GLU A 177 8.62 -11.07 -11.19
CA GLU A 177 9.33 -11.15 -12.48
C GLU A 177 8.46 -10.59 -13.62
N ASP A 178 7.20 -11.01 -13.71
CA ASP A 178 6.25 -10.51 -14.70
C ASP A 178 6.01 -8.99 -14.57
N ALA A 179 5.87 -8.49 -13.34
CA ALA A 179 5.75 -7.05 -13.11
C ALA A 179 7.01 -6.27 -13.57
N ILE A 180 8.20 -6.81 -13.35
CA ILE A 180 9.47 -6.20 -13.79
C ILE A 180 9.54 -6.16 -15.32
N VAL A 181 9.20 -7.26 -16.00
CA VAL A 181 9.21 -7.33 -17.47
C VAL A 181 8.25 -6.28 -18.06
N LYS A 182 7.03 -6.21 -17.53
CA LYS A 182 6.03 -5.20 -17.92
C LYS A 182 6.53 -3.78 -17.66
N PHE A 183 7.20 -3.55 -16.53
CA PHE A 183 7.81 -2.26 -16.21
C PHE A 183 8.89 -1.86 -17.22
N MET A 184 9.82 -2.75 -17.54
CA MET A 184 10.87 -2.44 -18.51
C MET A 184 10.30 -2.20 -19.92
N ASN A 185 9.31 -2.99 -20.33
CA ASN A 185 8.64 -2.82 -21.63
C ASN A 185 7.99 -1.45 -21.77
N ARG A 186 7.49 -0.83 -20.68
CA ARG A 186 6.96 0.54 -20.69
C ARG A 186 7.99 1.58 -21.15
N PHE A 187 9.28 1.31 -20.99
CA PHE A 187 10.36 2.19 -21.42
C PHE A 187 11.02 1.74 -22.73
N SER A 188 10.62 0.60 -23.30
CA SER A 188 11.10 0.13 -24.60
C SER A 188 10.40 0.85 -25.76
N GLY A 189 11.12 1.15 -26.86
CA GLY A 189 10.54 1.73 -28.08
C GLY A 189 10.14 3.22 -28.02
N GLU A 190 9.33 3.66 -28.99
CA GLU A 190 8.75 5.02 -29.13
C GLU A 190 7.53 5.25 -28.22
N GLU A 191 7.56 4.73 -26.99
CA GLU A 191 6.44 4.84 -26.07
C GLU A 191 6.20 6.31 -25.63
N PRO A 192 4.93 6.70 -25.36
CA PRO A 192 4.55 8.05 -24.95
C PRO A 192 5.35 8.61 -23.75
N ILE A 193 5.89 7.75 -22.90
CA ILE A 193 6.61 8.16 -21.69
C ILE A 193 7.94 8.86 -22.00
N ARG A 194 8.70 8.43 -23.01
CA ARG A 194 9.96 9.10 -23.41
C ARG A 194 9.69 10.51 -23.94
N THR A 195 8.61 10.64 -24.71
CA THR A 195 8.13 11.93 -25.23
C THR A 195 7.67 12.84 -24.10
N LYS A 196 6.88 12.33 -23.15
CA LYS A 196 6.45 13.08 -21.95
C LYS A 196 7.63 13.55 -21.10
N ILE A 197 8.62 12.68 -20.87
CA ILE A 197 9.85 13.04 -20.16
C ILE A 197 10.57 14.17 -20.88
N SER A 198 10.81 14.02 -22.19
CA SER A 198 11.49 15.02 -23.01
C SER A 198 10.76 16.38 -22.99
N GLN A 199 9.42 16.36 -23.10
CA GLN A 199 8.58 17.56 -23.02
C GLN A 199 8.63 18.20 -21.63
N SER A 200 8.64 17.42 -20.55
CA SER A 200 8.72 17.95 -19.18
C SER A 200 10.07 18.64 -18.94
N LEU A 201 11.17 18.02 -19.39
CA LEU A 201 12.52 18.59 -19.26
C LEU A 201 12.65 19.90 -20.05
N GLN A 202 12.01 20.00 -21.22
CA GLN A 202 11.96 21.26 -21.98
C GLN A 202 11.08 22.33 -21.31
N LYS A 203 9.95 21.94 -20.68
CA LYS A 203 9.06 22.86 -19.97
C LYS A 203 9.73 23.49 -18.75
N ASP A 204 10.51 22.72 -17.98
CA ASP A 204 11.22 23.24 -16.80
C ASP A 204 12.22 24.36 -17.16
N HIS A 205 12.77 24.32 -18.37
CA HIS A 205 13.61 25.40 -18.91
C HIS A 205 12.82 26.68 -19.22
N LYS A 206 11.52 26.56 -19.51
CA LYS A 206 10.64 27.68 -19.93
C LYS A 206 9.76 28.21 -18.79
N LYS A 207 9.48 27.40 -17.77
CA LYS A 207 8.63 27.70 -16.60
C LYS A 207 9.20 28.74 -15.63
N GLN A 208 10.44 29.21 -15.85
CA GLN A 208 11.04 30.29 -15.07
C GLN A 208 10.30 31.65 -15.22
N LEU A 209 9.21 31.72 -16.02
CA LEU A 209 8.51 32.96 -16.35
C LEU A 209 6.98 32.99 -16.13
N THR A 210 6.33 31.94 -15.60
CA THR A 210 4.86 32.02 -15.42
C THR A 210 4.41 31.55 -14.05
N GLN A 211 4.21 32.55 -13.20
CA GLN A 211 3.62 32.53 -11.88
C GLN A 211 2.28 31.76 -11.86
N THR A 212 2.13 30.89 -10.85
CA THR A 212 0.94 30.13 -10.51
C THR A 212 -0.29 31.03 -10.48
N ARG A 213 -1.07 31.07 -11.57
CA ARG A 213 -2.41 31.66 -11.53
C ARG A 213 -3.21 30.84 -10.52
N SER A 214 -3.56 31.47 -9.40
CA SER A 214 -4.47 30.94 -8.39
C SER A 214 -5.83 30.73 -9.05
N LEU A 215 -6.01 29.56 -9.64
CA LEU A 215 -7.23 29.20 -10.34
C LEU A 215 -8.19 28.57 -9.33
N GLN A 216 -9.33 29.22 -9.14
CA GLN A 216 -10.50 28.72 -8.40
C GLN A 216 -11.28 27.71 -9.27
N GLU A 217 -10.59 26.80 -9.97
CA GLU A 217 -11.22 25.91 -10.99
C GLU A 217 -12.00 24.74 -10.39
N ALA A 218 -11.64 24.32 -9.17
CA ALA A 218 -12.35 23.28 -8.44
C ALA A 218 -12.49 23.62 -6.96
N ILE A 219 -13.65 23.27 -6.41
CA ILE A 219 -13.94 23.25 -4.97
C ILE A 219 -13.70 21.82 -4.51
N VAL A 220 -12.79 21.65 -3.54
CA VAL A 220 -12.51 20.35 -2.94
C VAL A 220 -12.89 20.42 -1.47
N THR A 221 -13.81 19.55 -1.06
CA THR A 221 -14.13 19.33 0.35
C THR A 221 -13.67 17.94 0.71
N ALA A 222 -12.95 17.81 1.82
CA ALA A 222 -12.49 16.53 2.33
C ALA A 222 -12.79 16.47 3.82
N THR A 223 -13.55 15.48 4.24
CA THR A 223 -13.98 15.33 5.63
C THR A 223 -13.52 13.97 6.15
N PRO A 224 -12.79 13.89 7.27
CA PRO A 224 -12.49 12.61 7.89
C PRO A 224 -13.77 11.89 8.28
N VAL A 225 -13.93 10.66 7.82
CA VAL A 225 -15.07 9.81 8.16
C VAL A 225 -14.70 9.01 9.39
N LEU A 226 -15.24 9.45 10.53
CA LEU A 226 -15.18 8.70 11.79
C LEU A 226 -16.34 7.69 11.91
N GLU A 227 -17.04 7.42 10.81
CA GLU A 227 -18.24 6.58 10.85
C GLU A 227 -17.89 5.17 11.35
N ASN A 228 -18.76 4.75 12.24
CA ASN A 228 -18.90 3.40 12.74
C ASN A 228 -19.18 2.45 11.56
N ILE A 229 -18.22 1.61 11.19
CA ILE A 229 -18.49 0.48 10.31
C ILE A 229 -18.98 -0.66 11.19
N LYS A 230 -20.14 -1.22 10.86
CA LYS A 230 -20.61 -2.42 11.55
C LYS A 230 -19.78 -3.60 11.08
N VAL A 231 -19.20 -4.32 12.02
CA VAL A 231 -18.35 -5.47 11.79
C VAL A 231 -18.97 -6.63 12.56
N GLY A 232 -19.83 -7.41 11.90
CA GLY A 232 -20.75 -8.32 12.58
C GLY A 232 -21.72 -7.55 13.51
N ASP A 233 -21.86 -8.04 14.74
CA ASP A 233 -22.68 -7.38 15.79
C ASP A 233 -21.95 -6.23 16.49
N GLU A 234 -20.64 -6.09 16.27
CA GLU A 234 -19.84 -5.04 16.88
C GLU A 234 -19.77 -3.79 15.99
N THR A 235 -19.95 -2.64 16.62
CA THR A 235 -19.74 -1.36 15.96
C THR A 235 -18.31 -0.91 16.22
N LYS A 236 -17.42 -0.97 15.22
CA LYS A 236 -16.02 -0.54 15.34
C LYS A 236 -15.72 0.57 14.35
N VAL A 237 -14.87 1.51 14.75
CA VAL A 237 -14.40 2.58 13.86
C VAL A 237 -13.19 2.05 13.10
N LEU A 238 -13.12 2.22 11.77
CA LEU A 238 -11.94 1.83 10.99
C LEU A 238 -10.64 2.47 11.50
N ASN A 239 -10.74 3.63 12.15
CA ASN A 239 -9.62 4.28 12.84
C ASN A 239 -8.99 3.41 13.93
N ASP A 240 -9.75 2.55 14.61
CA ASP A 240 -9.21 1.61 15.62
C ASP A 240 -8.30 0.55 14.97
N TYR A 241 -8.45 0.35 13.66
CA TYR A 241 -7.57 -0.47 12.83
C TYR A 241 -6.46 0.32 12.15
N GLY A 242 -6.29 1.59 12.52
CA GLY A 242 -5.28 2.45 11.94
C GLY A 242 -5.51 2.66 10.44
N VAL A 243 -6.76 2.82 10.03
CA VAL A 243 -7.15 3.20 8.67
C VAL A 243 -7.80 4.57 8.73
N VAL A 244 -7.34 5.50 7.90
CA VAL A 244 -7.95 6.83 7.76
C VAL A 244 -8.88 6.80 6.55
N VAL A 245 -10.14 7.13 6.78
CA VAL A 245 -11.14 7.25 5.71
C VAL A 245 -11.49 8.72 5.53
N ILE A 246 -11.52 9.17 4.27
CA ILE A 246 -11.85 10.54 3.91
C ILE A 246 -13.01 10.50 2.94
N ASP A 247 -14.10 11.19 3.27
CA ASP A 247 -15.17 11.51 2.32
C ASP A 247 -14.71 12.72 1.51
N LEU A 248 -14.51 12.50 0.22
CA LEU A 248 -14.01 13.47 -0.73
C LEU A 248 -15.15 13.90 -1.64
N VAL A 249 -15.32 15.21 -1.75
CA VAL A 249 -16.22 15.83 -2.71
C VAL A 249 -15.42 16.82 -3.56
N ILE A 250 -15.44 16.60 -4.88
CA ILE A 250 -14.82 17.50 -5.86
C ILE A 250 -15.91 18.04 -6.77
N GLU A 251 -15.99 19.37 -6.86
CA GLU A 251 -16.87 20.08 -7.77
C GLU A 251 -16.03 20.90 -8.74
N ASN A 252 -16.24 20.68 -10.03
CA ASN A 252 -15.61 21.44 -11.10
C ASN A 252 -16.43 22.71 -11.36
N VAL A 253 -15.90 23.85 -10.95
CA VAL A 253 -16.53 25.18 -11.14
C VAL A 253 -15.89 25.94 -12.30
N SER A 254 -14.98 25.30 -13.04
CA SER A 254 -14.38 25.86 -14.25
C SER A 254 -15.24 25.63 -15.49
N ASP A 255 -14.87 26.30 -16.58
CA ASP A 255 -15.42 26.10 -17.92
C ASP A 255 -14.77 24.94 -18.69
N LYS A 256 -13.80 24.25 -18.09
CA LYS A 256 -13.04 23.16 -18.71
C LYS A 256 -13.31 21.82 -18.05
N SER A 257 -13.06 20.74 -18.79
CA SER A 257 -13.01 19.40 -18.22
C SER A 257 -11.78 19.25 -17.32
N LEU A 258 -11.97 18.66 -16.14
CA LEU A 258 -10.89 18.33 -15.20
C LEU A 258 -10.79 16.83 -15.02
N THR A 259 -9.57 16.32 -14.91
CA THR A 259 -9.28 14.93 -14.59
C THR A 259 -8.39 14.83 -13.37
N ALA A 260 -8.59 13.80 -12.55
CA ALA A 260 -7.75 13.52 -11.40
C ALA A 260 -7.43 12.04 -11.35
N ASP A 261 -6.15 11.70 -11.25
CA ASP A 261 -5.74 10.33 -10.96
C ASP A 261 -5.61 10.20 -9.43
N VAL A 262 -6.38 9.30 -8.84
CA VAL A 262 -6.39 9.08 -7.38
C VAL A 262 -5.02 8.71 -6.86
N SER A 263 -4.21 8.02 -7.67
CA SER A 263 -2.83 7.68 -7.32
C SER A 263 -1.93 8.89 -7.12
N THR A 264 -2.35 10.08 -7.54
CA THR A 264 -1.61 11.32 -7.26
C THR A 264 -1.95 11.88 -5.90
N PHE A 265 -3.04 11.48 -5.25
CA PHE A 265 -3.46 12.07 -3.99
C PHE A 265 -2.45 11.72 -2.89
N ARG A 266 -2.25 12.62 -1.93
CA ARG A 266 -1.27 12.42 -0.86
C ARG A 266 -1.83 12.95 0.45
N LEU A 267 -1.90 12.08 1.45
CA LEU A 267 -2.17 12.50 2.83
C LEU A 267 -0.84 12.85 3.49
N SER A 268 -0.59 14.13 3.69
CA SER A 268 0.61 14.64 4.34
C SER A 268 0.35 14.79 5.84
N ILE A 269 1.05 14.02 6.65
CA ILE A 269 1.07 14.21 8.10
C ILE A 269 2.30 15.05 8.47
N SER A 270 2.33 15.58 9.70
CA SER A 270 3.48 16.36 10.20
C SER A 270 4.82 15.68 9.90
N GLU A 271 5.85 16.48 9.59
CA GLU A 271 7.22 16.04 9.25
C GLU A 271 7.42 15.43 7.84
N GLY A 272 6.66 15.88 6.85
CA GLY A 272 6.97 15.58 5.44
C GLY A 272 6.64 14.15 4.99
N ASN A 273 6.14 13.32 5.90
CA ASN A 273 5.62 12.00 5.58
C ASN A 273 4.31 12.15 4.77
N LYS A 274 4.31 11.62 3.54
CA LYS A 274 3.09 11.50 2.74
C LYS A 274 2.71 10.04 2.58
N ILE A 275 1.41 9.80 2.62
CA ILE A 275 0.79 8.49 2.50
C ILE A 275 -0.01 8.50 1.21
N ALA A 276 0.17 7.47 0.40
CA ALA A 276 -0.65 7.28 -0.80
C ALA A 276 -2.01 6.66 -0.42
N PRO A 277 -3.07 6.93 -1.19
CA PRO A 277 -4.32 6.20 -1.06
C PRO A 277 -4.06 4.71 -1.15
N SER A 278 -4.81 3.96 -0.35
CA SER A 278 -4.75 2.52 -0.25
C SER A 278 -6.02 1.92 -0.83
N ASP A 279 -5.94 0.71 -1.36
CA ASP A 279 -7.13 -0.03 -1.77
C ASP A 279 -7.74 -0.79 -0.58
N THR A 280 -8.78 -1.56 -0.84
CA THR A 280 -9.41 -2.41 0.18
C THR A 280 -8.52 -3.59 0.60
N SER A 281 -7.57 -4.03 -0.24
CA SER A 281 -6.66 -5.13 0.11
C SER A 281 -5.68 -4.74 1.21
N ALA A 282 -5.16 -3.51 1.17
CA ALA A 282 -4.30 -2.97 2.22
C ALA A 282 -5.05 -2.87 3.56
N LEU A 283 -6.34 -2.56 3.53
CA LEU A 283 -7.22 -2.60 4.71
C LEU A 283 -7.37 -4.04 5.22
N PHE A 284 -7.69 -5.01 4.38
CA PHE A 284 -7.86 -6.41 4.81
C PHE A 284 -6.58 -7.01 5.38
N SER A 285 -5.42 -6.75 4.75
CA SER A 285 -4.12 -7.14 5.29
C SER A 285 -3.84 -6.54 6.68
N ARG A 286 -4.32 -5.31 6.93
CA ARG A 286 -4.22 -4.68 8.26
C ARG A 286 -5.12 -5.35 9.30
N LEU A 287 -6.31 -5.79 8.91
CA LEU A 287 -7.26 -6.49 9.79
C LEU A 287 -6.74 -7.88 10.19
N GLU A 288 -6.10 -8.60 9.26
CA GLU A 288 -5.54 -9.94 9.52
C GLU A 288 -4.48 -9.94 10.63
N LYS A 289 -3.62 -8.91 10.71
CA LYS A 289 -2.56 -8.81 11.73
C LYS A 289 -3.06 -8.81 13.18
N ARG A 290 -4.34 -8.52 13.44
CA ARG A 290 -4.88 -8.36 14.80
C ARG A 290 -5.47 -9.65 15.40
N SER A 291 -5.86 -10.62 14.58
CA SER A 291 -6.65 -11.77 15.04
C SER A 291 -5.86 -12.84 15.82
N TYR A 292 -4.58 -12.60 16.11
CA TYR A 292 -3.70 -13.58 16.73
C TYR A 292 -3.97 -13.85 18.23
N SER A 293 -5.01 -13.26 18.84
CA SER A 293 -5.41 -13.64 20.21
C SER A 293 -6.03 -15.04 20.31
N GLY A 294 -6.44 -15.66 19.20
CA GLY A 294 -7.05 -16.99 19.16
C GLY A 294 -6.10 -18.15 19.51
N ASP A 295 -4.79 -17.98 19.29
CA ASP A 295 -3.81 -19.07 19.42
C ASP A 295 -3.52 -19.48 20.88
N VAL A 296 -3.87 -18.63 21.85
CA VAL A 296 -3.79 -19.00 23.27
C VAL A 296 -4.92 -19.97 23.64
N THR A 297 -6.03 -20.00 22.90
CA THR A 297 -7.20 -20.85 23.22
C THR A 297 -7.21 -22.20 22.51
N SER A 298 -6.60 -22.28 21.31
CA SER A 298 -6.49 -23.49 20.50
C SER A 298 -5.66 -24.59 21.20
N PHE A 299 -4.69 -24.22 22.03
CA PHE A 299 -3.83 -25.19 22.72
C PHE A 299 -4.53 -25.89 23.92
N PHE A 300 -5.47 -25.22 24.60
CA PHE A 300 -6.13 -25.77 25.81
C PHE A 300 -7.27 -26.74 25.51
N LEU A 301 -7.84 -26.73 24.30
CA LEU A 301 -9.07 -27.46 23.98
C LEU A 301 -8.86 -28.74 23.14
N GLY A 302 -7.61 -29.06 22.77
CA GLY A 302 -7.26 -30.25 21.98
C GLY A 302 -7.53 -30.10 20.47
N PRO A 303 -6.96 -30.99 19.63
CA PRO A 303 -6.85 -30.80 18.17
C PRO A 303 -8.19 -30.70 17.42
N ILE A 304 -9.25 -31.30 17.96
CA ILE A 304 -10.58 -31.27 17.34
C ILE A 304 -11.28 -29.93 17.60
N ILE A 305 -11.20 -29.43 18.84
CA ILE A 305 -11.81 -28.15 19.20
C ILE A 305 -10.99 -27.00 18.63
N SER A 306 -9.66 -27.12 18.56
CA SER A 306 -8.79 -26.13 17.92
C SER A 306 -9.13 -25.95 16.44
N THR A 307 -9.37 -27.05 15.72
CA THR A 307 -9.77 -26.99 14.31
C THR A 307 -11.12 -26.31 14.15
N ALA A 308 -12.09 -26.60 15.03
CA ALA A 308 -13.40 -25.96 15.00
C ALA A 308 -13.34 -24.45 15.34
N VAL A 309 -12.48 -24.04 16.28
CA VAL A 309 -12.27 -22.62 16.65
C VAL A 309 -11.57 -21.87 15.53
N VAL A 310 -10.51 -22.45 14.94
CA VAL A 310 -9.81 -21.84 13.78
C VAL A 310 -10.76 -21.69 12.60
N ILE A 311 -11.55 -22.71 12.27
CA ILE A 311 -12.57 -22.63 11.21
C ILE A 311 -13.62 -21.57 11.55
N ALA A 312 -14.10 -21.49 12.79
CA ALA A 312 -15.07 -20.48 13.21
C ALA A 312 -14.50 -19.05 13.15
N GLU A 313 -13.23 -18.86 13.51
CA GLU A 313 -12.54 -17.57 13.39
C GLU A 313 -12.33 -17.18 11.93
N ASP A 314 -11.91 -18.11 11.06
CA ASP A 314 -11.74 -17.83 9.63
C ASP A 314 -13.09 -17.53 8.95
N VAL A 315 -14.15 -18.28 9.27
CA VAL A 315 -15.51 -17.97 8.80
C VAL A 315 -15.97 -16.60 9.31
N HIS A 316 -15.64 -16.24 10.55
CA HIS A 316 -15.96 -14.94 11.11
C HIS A 316 -15.17 -13.82 10.41
N LYS A 317 -13.88 -14.03 10.11
CA LYS A 317 -13.05 -13.08 9.34
C LYS A 317 -13.58 -12.88 7.94
N ASP A 318 -13.90 -13.96 7.22
CA ASP A 318 -14.45 -13.88 5.87
C ASP A 318 -15.77 -13.12 5.89
N THR A 319 -16.60 -13.35 6.91
CA THR A 319 -17.85 -12.61 7.11
C THR A 319 -17.57 -11.12 7.35
N ILE A 320 -16.61 -10.80 8.24
CA ILE A 320 -16.19 -9.41 8.51
C ILE A 320 -15.66 -8.74 7.24
N GLN A 321 -14.74 -9.38 6.52
CA GLN A 321 -14.14 -8.84 5.31
C GLN A 321 -15.23 -8.63 4.25
N LYS A 322 -16.15 -9.57 4.09
CA LYS A 322 -17.28 -9.48 3.17
C LYS A 322 -18.25 -8.38 3.56
N ASP A 323 -18.55 -8.18 4.84
CA ASP A 323 -19.44 -7.13 5.34
C ASP A 323 -18.81 -5.74 5.18
N ILE A 324 -17.53 -5.60 5.51
CA ILE A 324 -16.76 -4.38 5.29
C ILE A 324 -16.70 -4.09 3.78
N LYS A 325 -16.35 -5.10 2.96
CA LYS A 325 -16.32 -4.98 1.51
C LYS A 325 -17.68 -4.56 0.97
N ALA A 326 -18.77 -5.18 1.39
CA ALA A 326 -20.12 -4.82 0.96
C ALA A 326 -20.50 -3.38 1.36
N GLN A 327 -20.16 -2.94 2.57
CA GLN A 327 -20.40 -1.56 3.02
C GLN A 327 -19.53 -0.54 2.26
N LEU A 328 -18.29 -0.91 1.96
CA LEU A 328 -17.37 -0.09 1.19
C LEU A 328 -17.72 -0.06 -0.29
N ASP A 329 -18.21 -1.15 -0.87
CA ASP A 329 -18.65 -1.26 -2.27
C ASP A 329 -19.97 -0.51 -2.50
N GLN A 330 -20.83 -0.41 -1.47
CA GLN A 330 -22.02 0.45 -1.49
C GLN A 330 -21.65 1.94 -1.52
N LYS A 331 -20.47 2.30 -1.00
CA LYS A 331 -19.96 3.67 -1.06
C LYS A 331 -19.07 3.78 -2.30
N LEU A 332 -19.22 4.85 -3.08
CA LEU A 332 -18.38 5.00 -4.26
C LEU A 332 -16.93 5.22 -3.83
N MET A 333 -16.06 4.23 -4.02
CA MET A 333 -14.62 4.43 -3.87
C MET A 333 -14.17 5.40 -4.95
N VAL A 334 -13.45 6.45 -4.55
CA VAL A 334 -12.91 7.39 -5.53
C VAL A 334 -11.91 6.63 -6.40
N SER A 335 -12.22 6.54 -7.69
CA SER A 335 -11.32 6.08 -8.74
C SER A 335 -10.89 7.27 -9.60
N ASN A 336 -10.23 7.04 -10.74
CA ASN A 336 -9.86 8.10 -11.65
C ASN A 336 -11.06 8.98 -12.00
N ILE A 337 -10.94 10.27 -11.68
CA ILE A 337 -12.02 11.24 -11.77
C ILE A 337 -11.95 11.92 -13.13
N SER A 338 -13.08 12.02 -13.81
CA SER A 338 -13.28 12.91 -14.96
C SER A 338 -14.52 13.75 -14.70
N LEU A 339 -14.34 15.07 -14.66
CA LEU A 339 -15.35 16.06 -14.32
C LEU A 339 -15.55 17.00 -15.49
N ALA A 340 -16.72 16.94 -16.13
CA ALA A 340 -17.19 17.99 -17.02
C ALA A 340 -17.40 19.32 -16.24
N PRO A 341 -17.45 20.47 -16.93
CA PRO A 341 -17.82 21.74 -16.31
C PRO A 341 -19.13 21.65 -15.50
N GLY A 342 -19.12 22.12 -14.26
CA GLY A 342 -20.27 22.07 -13.34
C GLY A 342 -20.54 20.70 -12.71
N GLN A 343 -19.77 19.67 -13.05
CA GLN A 343 -19.97 18.34 -12.48
C GLN A 343 -19.41 18.24 -11.06
N LYS A 344 -20.06 17.40 -10.25
CA LYS A 344 -19.65 17.04 -8.89
C LYS A 344 -19.47 15.53 -8.79
N VAL A 345 -18.38 15.11 -8.15
CA VAL A 345 -18.10 13.71 -7.79
C VAL A 345 -17.86 13.64 -6.29
N SER A 346 -18.41 12.60 -5.65
CA SER A 346 -18.21 12.30 -4.24
C SER A 346 -17.82 10.84 -4.06
N GLY A 347 -16.94 10.56 -3.12
CA GLY A 347 -16.57 9.18 -2.80
C GLY A 347 -15.59 9.07 -1.64
N LEU A 348 -15.25 7.84 -1.28
CA LEU A 348 -14.31 7.56 -0.20
C LEU A 348 -12.88 7.38 -0.71
N LEU A 349 -11.93 7.93 0.06
CA LEU A 349 -10.52 7.61 0.00
C LEU A 349 -10.09 6.88 1.26
N LEU A 350 -9.35 5.79 1.09
CA LEU A 350 -8.74 5.05 2.18
C LEU A 350 -7.25 5.35 2.24
N PHE A 351 -6.70 5.50 3.44
CA PHE A 351 -5.27 5.54 3.68
C PHE A 351 -4.96 4.56 4.82
N VAL A 352 -3.93 3.73 4.63
CA VAL A 352 -3.46 2.80 5.66
C VAL A 352 -2.05 3.20 6.08
N PRO A 353 -1.90 4.12 7.06
CA PRO A 353 -0.60 4.54 7.54
C PRO A 353 0.25 3.37 8.08
N PRO A 354 1.58 3.37 7.88
CA PRO A 354 2.49 2.46 8.56
C PRO A 354 2.31 2.50 10.08
N ILE A 355 2.49 1.37 10.76
CA ILE A 355 2.24 1.27 12.21
C ILE A 355 3.24 2.13 12.99
N GLU A 356 4.46 2.24 12.45
CA GLU A 356 5.59 2.99 13.00
C GLU A 356 5.35 4.51 12.98
N MET A 357 4.36 4.96 12.24
CA MET A 357 4.08 6.38 11.99
C MET A 357 3.52 7.12 13.22
N GLY A 358 3.10 6.40 14.26
CA GLY A 358 2.57 7.01 15.48
C GLY A 358 1.18 7.64 15.30
N SER A 359 0.53 8.01 16.41
CA SER A 359 -0.80 8.65 16.38
C SER A 359 -0.72 10.06 15.81
N PHE A 360 -1.72 10.48 15.03
CA PHE A 360 -1.82 11.86 14.53
C PHE A 360 -3.28 12.31 14.46
N SER A 361 -3.53 13.59 14.74
CA SER A 361 -4.87 14.18 14.72
C SER A 361 -5.10 15.17 13.58
N LYS A 362 -4.03 15.53 12.85
CA LYS A 362 -4.03 16.49 11.75
C LYS A 362 -3.29 15.93 10.56
N ALA A 363 -3.79 16.23 9.36
CA ALA A 363 -3.09 15.96 8.12
C ALA A 363 -3.50 16.99 7.07
N LYS A 364 -2.88 16.92 5.89
CA LYS A 364 -3.25 17.70 4.72
C LYS A 364 -3.47 16.77 3.54
N LEU A 365 -4.63 16.82 2.92
CA LEU A 365 -4.86 16.12 1.66
C LEU A 365 -4.37 17.00 0.52
N SER A 366 -3.36 16.52 -0.21
CA SER A 366 -2.93 17.10 -1.48
C SER A 366 -3.49 16.28 -2.63
N LEU A 367 -4.00 16.93 -3.66
CA LEU A 367 -4.46 16.29 -4.89
C LEU A 367 -4.09 17.14 -6.11
N TRP A 368 -3.90 16.48 -7.25
CA TRP A 368 -3.56 17.12 -8.52
C TRP A 368 -4.71 16.93 -9.51
N LEU A 369 -5.21 18.05 -10.03
CA LEU A 369 -6.20 18.09 -11.10
C LEU A 369 -5.52 18.49 -12.40
N LYS A 370 -5.86 17.84 -13.51
CA LYS A 370 -5.35 18.13 -14.85
C LYS A 370 -6.48 18.60 -15.76
N ASP A 371 -6.29 19.71 -16.47
CA ASP A 371 -7.14 20.07 -17.60
C ASP A 371 -6.64 19.44 -18.92
N GLU A 372 -7.40 19.60 -20.00
CA GLU A 372 -7.03 19.09 -21.35
C GLU A 372 -5.68 19.65 -21.84
N SER A 373 -5.28 20.84 -21.38
CA SER A 373 -4.01 21.49 -21.70
C SER A 373 -2.84 21.08 -20.80
N GLN A 374 -2.99 20.02 -19.99
CA GLN A 374 -1.97 19.46 -19.10
C GLN A 374 -1.50 20.41 -17.99
N TYR A 375 -2.28 21.44 -17.63
CA TYR A 375 -1.98 22.23 -16.44
C TYR A 375 -2.35 21.45 -15.18
N GLN A 376 -1.45 21.41 -14.21
CA GLN A 376 -1.69 20.73 -12.94
C GLN A 376 -1.98 21.73 -11.83
N LEU A 377 -3.19 21.66 -11.28
CA LEU A 377 -3.58 22.43 -10.11
C LEU A 377 -3.41 21.54 -8.88
N GLN A 378 -2.48 21.92 -8.00
CA GLN A 378 -2.39 21.30 -6.68
C GLN A 378 -3.41 21.97 -5.75
N ARG A 379 -4.30 21.16 -5.17
CA ARG A 379 -5.16 21.58 -4.06
C ARG A 379 -4.65 20.97 -2.78
N ILE A 380 -4.67 21.77 -1.71
CA ILE A 380 -4.31 21.34 -0.36
C ILE A 380 -5.52 21.62 0.52
N VAL A 381 -6.04 20.58 1.13
CA VAL A 381 -7.14 20.67 2.11
C VAL A 381 -6.58 20.28 3.46
N ASP A 382 -6.65 21.19 4.43
CA ASP A 382 -6.29 20.89 5.81
C ASP A 382 -7.38 20.01 6.44
N LEU A 383 -6.95 18.94 7.10
CA LEU A 383 -7.82 17.97 7.76
C LEU A 383 -7.53 17.99 9.26
N ASP A 384 -8.53 18.41 10.02
CA ASP A 384 -8.53 18.34 11.48
C ASP A 384 -9.40 17.17 11.96
N ASN A 385 -9.17 16.72 13.19
CA ASN A 385 -9.96 15.67 13.86
C ASN A 385 -9.95 14.31 13.16
N ILE A 386 -8.83 13.95 12.51
CA ILE A 386 -8.69 12.64 11.85
C ILE A 386 -8.80 11.48 12.85
N GLY A 387 -8.40 11.72 14.11
CA GLY A 387 -8.56 10.74 15.19
C GLY A 387 -7.74 9.46 15.02
N TYR A 388 -6.66 9.49 14.22
CA TYR A 388 -5.80 8.34 14.00
C TYR A 388 -5.04 8.00 15.28
N LYS A 389 -5.21 6.77 15.77
CA LYS A 389 -4.46 6.22 16.91
C LYS A 389 -3.53 5.14 16.37
N SER A 390 -2.22 5.29 16.59
CA SER A 390 -1.26 4.22 16.27
C SER A 390 -1.62 2.99 17.07
N ILE A 391 -1.69 1.85 16.38
CA ILE A 391 -1.83 0.56 17.02
C ILE A 391 -0.49 0.24 17.67
N LYS A 392 -0.43 0.18 19.00
CA LYS A 392 0.70 -0.47 19.67
C LYS A 392 0.52 -1.97 19.50
N LEU A 393 1.30 -2.57 18.62
CA LEU A 393 1.50 -4.02 18.65
C LEU A 393 2.28 -4.31 19.93
N THR A 394 1.62 -4.80 20.98
CA THR A 394 2.33 -5.44 22.09
C THR A 394 3.11 -6.60 21.49
N PRO A 395 4.43 -6.71 21.71
CA PRO A 395 5.16 -7.91 21.34
C PRO A 395 4.45 -9.09 22.01
N SER A 396 4.02 -10.07 21.22
CA SER A 396 3.62 -11.36 21.76
C SER A 396 4.85 -11.95 22.45
N ASN A 397 4.85 -11.94 23.78
CA ASN A 397 5.85 -12.65 24.59
C ASN A 397 5.57 -14.15 24.55
#